data_AF-A0A7C0U569-F1
#
_entry.id   AF-A0A7C0U569-F1
#
_cell.length_a   1.000
_cell.length_b   1.000
_cell.length_c   1.000
_cell.angle_alpha   90.00
_cell.angle_beta   90.00
_cell.angle_gamma   90.00
#
_symmetry.space_group_name_H-M   'P 1'
#
loop_
_entity.id
_entity.type
_entity.pdbx_description
1 polymer ?
#
loop_
_entity_poly.entity_id
_entity_poly.type
_entity_poly.pdbx_seq_one_letter_code
_entity_poly.pdbx_strand_id
1 'polypeptide(L)'
;MVCGHENEPLLVLEENEELISSKVVYAISCKSAKKLGSNSIKRGTINYTGYSDDFIFFFDPIKASRPKDDKIAELFLKPSREFVKTLIKGNTIDTAYKKTKRMFRENIIKLLANEDASLVRFLWWDMRNFVSHGNMNTSPLL
;
A
#
# COMPACT_ATOMS: atom_id res chain seq x y z
N MET A 1 -7.63 -12.29 4.33
CA MET A 1 -8.21 -12.34 2.98
C MET A 1 -8.12 -10.98 2.32
N VAL A 2 -8.21 -10.93 1.00
CA VAL A 2 -8.45 -9.74 0.17
C VAL A 2 -9.79 -9.95 -0.52
N CYS A 3 -10.63 -8.92 -0.54
CA CYS A 3 -11.97 -8.97 -1.12
C CYS A 3 -12.11 -7.97 -2.27
N GLY A 4 -13.07 -8.24 -3.15
CA GLY A 4 -13.48 -7.38 -4.25
C GLY A 4 -14.73 -6.57 -3.91
N HIS A 5 -15.56 -6.36 -4.92
CA HIS A 5 -16.86 -5.71 -4.78
C HIS A 5 -17.76 -6.52 -3.82
N GLU A 6 -18.57 -5.83 -3.02
CA GLU A 6 -19.51 -6.46 -2.07
C GLU A 6 -18.88 -7.47 -1.08
N ASN A 7 -17.58 -7.32 -0.78
CA ASN A 7 -16.80 -8.24 0.05
C ASN A 7 -16.66 -9.67 -0.53
N GLU A 8 -16.84 -9.86 -1.83
CA GLU A 8 -16.56 -11.15 -2.45
C GLU A 8 -15.08 -11.53 -2.27
N PRO A 9 -14.76 -12.72 -1.73
CA PRO A 9 -13.39 -13.12 -1.48
C PRO A 9 -12.63 -13.34 -2.80
N LEU A 10 -11.49 -12.66 -2.95
CA LEU A 10 -10.59 -12.83 -4.11
C LEU A 10 -9.38 -13.70 -3.74
N LEU A 11 -8.82 -13.48 -2.55
CA LEU A 11 -7.63 -14.18 -2.07
C LEU A 11 -7.79 -14.48 -0.58
N VAL A 12 -7.76 -15.76 -0.21
CA VAL A 12 -8.01 -16.22 1.15
C VAL A 12 -6.78 -17.00 1.64
N LEU A 13 -6.42 -16.77 2.90
CA LEU A 13 -5.25 -17.39 3.52
C LEU A 13 -5.47 -18.89 3.60
N GLU A 14 -4.48 -19.65 3.18
CA GLU A 14 -4.44 -21.12 3.16
C GLU A 14 -5.44 -21.82 2.23
N GLU A 15 -6.20 -21.06 1.44
CA GLU A 15 -7.22 -21.62 0.54
C GLU A 15 -6.84 -21.54 -0.94
N ASN A 16 -6.39 -20.36 -1.42
CA ASN A 16 -6.22 -20.14 -2.86
C ASN A 16 -5.03 -19.23 -3.23
N GLU A 17 -3.98 -19.13 -2.40
CA GLU A 17 -2.87 -18.21 -2.72
C GLU A 17 -2.02 -18.64 -3.92
N GLU A 18 -2.17 -19.87 -4.40
CA GLU A 18 -1.56 -20.32 -5.66
C GLU A 18 -2.07 -19.57 -6.89
N LEU A 19 -3.26 -18.93 -6.82
CA LEU A 19 -3.80 -18.10 -7.91
C LEU A 19 -2.88 -16.93 -8.29
N ILE A 20 -2.03 -16.49 -7.35
CA ILE A 20 -1.06 -15.42 -7.52
C ILE A 20 0.39 -15.93 -7.55
N SER A 21 0.58 -17.21 -7.85
CA SER A 21 1.90 -17.77 -8.08
C SER A 21 2.58 -17.13 -9.30
N SER A 22 3.89 -16.89 -9.21
CA SER A 22 4.69 -16.19 -10.22
C SER A 22 4.20 -14.76 -10.52
N LYS A 23 3.51 -14.10 -9.58
CA LYS A 23 3.05 -12.70 -9.72
C LYS A 23 3.77 -11.76 -8.75
N VAL A 24 3.83 -10.49 -9.14
CA VAL A 24 4.04 -9.36 -8.23
C VAL A 24 2.66 -8.85 -7.82
N VAL A 25 2.40 -8.79 -6.52
CA VAL A 25 1.10 -8.42 -5.96
C VAL A 25 1.21 -7.14 -5.14
N TYR A 26 0.29 -6.23 -5.38
CA TYR A 26 0.07 -5.05 -4.55
C TYR A 26 -1.37 -5.00 -4.07
N ALA A 27 -1.59 -4.85 -2.76
CA ALA A 27 -2.92 -4.77 -2.17
C ALA A 27 -3.06 -3.59 -1.21
N ILE A 28 -3.99 -2.68 -1.50
CA ILE A 28 -4.50 -1.70 -0.53
C ILE A 28 -5.64 -2.38 0.23
N SER A 29 -5.28 -3.27 1.15
CA SER A 29 -6.21 -4.07 1.94
C SER A 29 -5.67 -4.23 3.36
N CYS A 30 -6.53 -3.94 4.34
CA CYS A 30 -6.15 -3.96 5.75
C CYS A 30 -5.63 -5.34 6.17
N LYS A 31 -4.50 -5.35 6.88
CA LYS A 31 -3.88 -6.57 7.45
C LYS A 31 -3.55 -7.66 6.44
N SER A 32 -3.68 -7.43 5.12
CA SER A 32 -3.47 -8.47 4.11
C SER A 32 -2.02 -8.96 4.13
N ALA A 33 -1.05 -8.05 4.23
CA ALA A 33 0.36 -8.42 4.25
C ALA A 33 0.84 -8.96 5.62
N LYS A 34 -0.04 -9.06 6.63
CA LYS A 34 0.33 -9.58 7.96
C LYS A 34 0.66 -11.08 7.93
N LYS A 35 -0.19 -11.87 7.26
CA LYS A 35 -0.03 -13.33 7.10
C LYS A 35 -0.16 -13.77 5.65
N LEU A 36 -1.08 -13.18 4.88
CA LEU A 36 -1.31 -13.59 3.49
C LEU A 36 -0.07 -13.33 2.65
N GLY A 37 0.57 -12.16 2.83
CA GLY A 37 1.77 -11.80 2.08
C GLY A 37 2.90 -12.84 2.20
N SER A 38 3.35 -13.13 3.42
CA SER A 38 4.45 -14.10 3.64
C SER A 38 4.06 -15.54 3.26
N ASN A 39 2.80 -15.95 3.41
CA ASN A 39 2.36 -17.28 2.94
C ASN A 39 2.24 -17.36 1.42
N SER A 40 1.83 -16.29 0.74
CA SER A 40 1.79 -16.23 -0.73
C SER A 40 3.19 -16.44 -1.31
N ILE A 41 4.24 -15.87 -0.69
CA ILE A 41 5.64 -16.12 -1.10
C ILE A 41 5.99 -17.60 -1.02
N LYS A 42 5.57 -18.30 0.04
CA LYS A 42 5.81 -19.76 0.17
C LYS A 42 5.11 -20.57 -0.92
N ARG A 43 4.05 -20.03 -1.53
CA ARG A 43 3.28 -20.64 -2.63
C ARG A 43 3.72 -20.17 -4.03
N GLY A 44 4.85 -19.44 -4.12
CA GLY A 44 5.47 -19.08 -5.40
C GLY A 44 5.16 -17.66 -5.89
N THR A 45 4.45 -16.83 -5.12
CA THR A 45 4.35 -15.39 -5.44
C THR A 45 5.75 -14.75 -5.41
N ILE A 46 6.07 -13.93 -6.41
CA ILE A 46 7.39 -13.29 -6.54
C ILE A 46 7.58 -12.21 -5.47
N ASN A 47 6.57 -11.36 -5.32
CA ASN A 47 6.53 -10.31 -4.31
C ASN A 47 5.09 -10.02 -3.88
N TYR A 48 4.90 -9.71 -2.61
CA TYR A 48 3.64 -9.21 -2.08
C TYR A 48 3.89 -7.93 -1.28
N THR A 49 3.36 -6.81 -1.75
CA THR A 49 3.40 -5.52 -1.04
C THR A 49 1.99 -5.12 -0.59
N GLY A 50 1.86 -4.67 0.65
CA GLY A 50 0.58 -4.25 1.22
C GLY A 50 0.73 -3.76 2.65
N TYR A 51 -0.33 -3.90 3.45
CA TYR A 51 -0.34 -3.42 4.83
C TYR A 51 -0.38 -4.57 5.84
N SER A 52 0.51 -4.52 6.83
CA SER A 52 0.53 -5.47 7.96
C SER A 52 -0.52 -5.17 9.02
N ASP A 53 -1.15 -4.01 8.96
CA ASP A 53 -2.24 -3.59 9.84
C ASP A 53 -3.30 -2.80 9.05
N ASP A 54 -4.27 -2.19 9.72
CA ASP A 54 -5.29 -1.36 9.09
C ASP A 54 -4.65 -0.16 8.38
N PHE A 55 -5.06 0.07 7.12
CA PHE A 55 -4.75 1.29 6.39
C PHE A 55 -5.74 2.38 6.80
N ILE A 56 -5.25 3.52 7.26
CA ILE A 56 -6.07 4.59 7.85
C ILE A 56 -5.89 5.86 7.03
N PHE A 57 -6.96 6.35 6.43
CA PHE A 57 -6.94 7.64 5.77
C PHE A 57 -8.06 8.55 6.26
N PHE A 58 -7.80 9.85 6.19
CA PHE A 58 -8.76 10.90 6.45
C PHE A 58 -9.12 11.58 5.14
N PHE A 59 -10.32 12.15 5.09
CA PHE A 59 -10.81 12.90 3.94
C PHE A 59 -11.67 14.06 4.44
N ASP A 60 -11.78 15.11 3.65
CA ASP A 60 -12.69 16.22 3.90
C ASP A 60 -14.11 15.78 3.47
N PRO A 61 -15.10 15.70 4.38
CA PRO A 61 -16.46 15.30 4.04
C PRO A 61 -17.10 16.19 2.96
N ILE A 62 -16.72 17.47 2.89
CA ILE A 62 -17.21 18.42 1.89
C ILE A 62 -16.58 18.13 0.50
N LYS A 63 -15.48 17.36 0.45
CA LYS A 63 -14.83 16.93 -0.80
C LYS A 63 -15.17 15.50 -1.19
N ALA A 64 -16.04 14.80 -0.47
CA ALA A 64 -16.39 13.39 -0.75
C ALA A 64 -16.84 13.14 -2.20
N SER A 65 -17.63 14.05 -2.80
CA SER A 65 -18.07 13.96 -4.20
C SER A 65 -17.04 14.43 -5.24
N ARG A 66 -15.92 15.00 -4.80
CA ARG A 66 -14.82 15.54 -5.63
C ARG A 66 -13.46 15.13 -5.05
N PRO A 67 -13.16 13.82 -4.97
CA PRO A 67 -11.99 13.30 -4.26
C PRO A 67 -10.64 13.74 -4.84
N LYS A 68 -10.61 14.29 -6.07
CA LYS A 68 -9.39 14.86 -6.67
C LYS A 68 -8.97 16.17 -6.01
N ASP A 69 -9.91 16.89 -5.41
CA ASP A 69 -9.68 18.20 -4.78
C ASP A 69 -9.39 18.07 -3.27
N ASP A 70 -9.47 16.86 -2.73
CA ASP A 70 -9.27 16.59 -1.30
C ASP A 70 -7.78 16.51 -0.95
N LYS A 71 -7.27 17.58 -0.36
CA LYS A 71 -5.87 17.66 0.07
C LYS A 71 -5.56 16.85 1.32
N ILE A 72 -6.56 16.51 2.14
CA ILE A 72 -6.38 15.64 3.31
C ILE A 72 -6.20 14.20 2.82
N ALA A 73 -7.13 13.70 1.99
CA ALA A 73 -7.04 12.36 1.42
C ALA A 73 -5.80 12.18 0.54
N GLU A 74 -5.36 13.23 -0.16
CA GLU A 74 -4.14 13.21 -0.96
C GLU A 74 -2.91 12.81 -0.13
N LEU A 75 -2.81 13.20 1.15
CA LEU A 75 -1.67 12.87 2.02
C LEU A 75 -1.47 11.36 2.19
N PHE A 76 -2.57 10.59 2.21
CA PHE A 76 -2.57 9.15 2.46
C PHE A 76 -2.58 8.34 1.16
N LEU A 77 -3.38 8.77 0.17
CA LEU A 77 -3.60 8.01 -1.06
C LEU A 77 -2.49 8.22 -2.10
N LYS A 78 -1.82 9.39 -2.09
CA LYS A 78 -0.78 9.69 -3.08
C LYS A 78 0.46 8.79 -2.95
N PRO A 79 0.99 8.48 -1.76
CA PRO A 79 2.06 7.50 -1.62
C PRO A 79 1.72 6.14 -2.27
N SER A 80 0.52 5.62 -2.01
CA SER A 80 0.03 4.35 -2.58
C SER A 80 -0.07 4.40 -4.11
N ARG A 81 -0.53 5.52 -4.68
CA ARG A 81 -0.55 5.73 -6.13
C ARG A 81 0.87 5.82 -6.72
N GLU A 82 1.81 6.45 -6.02
CA GLU A 82 3.20 6.56 -6.48
C GLU A 82 3.90 5.19 -6.50
N PHE A 83 3.56 4.29 -5.58
CA PHE A 83 4.04 2.89 -5.62
C PHE A 83 3.70 2.25 -6.97
N VAL A 84 2.40 2.21 -7.31
CA VAL A 84 1.90 1.62 -8.57
C VAL A 84 2.49 2.32 -9.79
N LYS A 85 2.50 3.65 -9.79
CA LYS A 85 3.06 4.45 -10.88
C LYS A 85 4.55 4.18 -11.10
N THR A 86 5.32 3.96 -10.03
CA THR A 86 6.75 3.62 -10.13
C THR A 86 6.95 2.25 -10.76
N LEU A 87 6.12 1.27 -10.39
CA LEU A 87 6.14 -0.08 -10.97
C LEU A 87 5.78 -0.09 -12.45
N ILE A 88 4.73 0.63 -12.87
CA ILE A 88 4.33 0.76 -14.27
C ILE A 88 5.45 1.37 -15.14
N LYS A 89 6.36 2.15 -14.54
CA LYS A 89 7.54 2.70 -15.21
C LYS A 89 8.71 1.70 -15.29
N GLY A 90 8.50 0.43 -14.96
CA GLY A 90 9.53 -0.62 -15.04
C GLY A 90 10.58 -0.57 -13.95
N ASN A 91 10.34 0.15 -12.85
CA ASN A 91 11.27 0.16 -11.73
C ASN A 91 11.08 -1.08 -10.85
N THR A 92 12.12 -1.39 -10.06
CA THR A 92 12.08 -2.48 -9.08
C THR A 92 11.09 -2.20 -7.95
N ILE A 93 10.66 -3.28 -7.26
CA ILE A 93 9.83 -3.16 -6.05
C ILE A 93 10.52 -2.31 -4.99
N ASP A 94 11.83 -2.50 -4.78
CA ASP A 94 12.63 -1.72 -3.82
C ASP A 94 12.56 -0.22 -4.11
N THR A 95 12.70 0.17 -5.38
CA THR A 95 12.63 1.57 -5.80
C THR A 95 11.25 2.15 -5.50
N ALA A 96 10.17 1.43 -5.84
CA ALA A 96 8.80 1.86 -5.57
C ALA A 96 8.52 1.97 -4.07
N TYR A 97 8.98 0.98 -3.30
CA TYR A 97 8.82 0.92 -1.85
C TYR A 97 9.52 2.08 -1.16
N LYS A 98 10.79 2.35 -1.50
CA LYS A 98 11.57 3.48 -0.96
C LYS A 98 10.95 4.83 -1.31
N LYS A 99 10.50 5.03 -2.54
CA LYS A 99 9.82 6.27 -2.96
C LYS A 99 8.52 6.48 -2.17
N THR A 100 7.73 5.43 -1.99
CA THR A 100 6.47 5.48 -1.22
C THR A 100 6.72 5.86 0.24
N LYS A 101 7.67 5.18 0.90
CA LYS A 101 8.08 5.50 2.28
C LYS A 101 8.62 6.93 2.39
N ARG A 102 9.37 7.41 1.39
CA ARG A 102 9.86 8.80 1.36
C ARG A 102 8.71 9.80 1.30
N MET A 103 7.70 9.58 0.46
CA MET A 103 6.53 10.47 0.37
C MET A 103 5.74 10.54 1.67
N PHE A 104 5.57 9.42 2.39
CA PHE A 104 4.98 9.46 3.72
C PHE A 104 5.80 10.36 4.68
N ARG A 105 7.13 10.24 4.68
CA ARG A 105 8.01 11.09 5.50
C ARG A 105 7.90 12.57 5.13
N GLU A 106 7.89 12.89 3.84
CA GLU A 106 7.73 14.26 3.35
C GLU A 106 6.39 14.86 3.82
N ASN A 107 5.29 14.10 3.74
CA ASN A 107 3.98 14.53 4.24
C ASN A 107 3.98 14.76 5.76
N ILE A 108 4.62 13.87 6.52
CA ILE A 108 4.78 14.01 7.98
C ILE A 108 5.56 15.28 8.32
N ILE A 109 6.72 15.50 7.68
CA ILE A 109 7.55 16.69 7.92
C ILE A 109 6.77 17.96 7.60
N LYS A 110 6.04 17.98 6.48
CA LYS A 110 5.22 19.13 6.07
C LYS A 110 4.14 19.46 7.11
N LEU A 111 3.47 18.46 7.66
CA LEU A 111 2.43 18.66 8.67
C LEU A 111 3.02 19.18 9.99
N LEU A 112 4.13 18.60 10.45
CA LEU A 112 4.83 19.07 11.64
C LEU A 112 5.30 20.52 11.51
N ALA A 113 5.80 20.91 10.32
CA ALA A 113 6.23 22.27 10.04
C ALA A 113 5.08 23.29 10.01
N ASN A 114 3.85 22.85 9.74
CA ASN A 114 2.66 23.70 9.72
C ASN A 114 1.84 23.63 11.02
N GLU A 115 2.40 23.03 12.08
CA GLU A 115 1.74 22.83 13.39
C GLU A 115 0.43 22.00 13.34
N ASP A 116 0.12 21.33 12.22
CA ASP A 116 -1.02 20.41 12.09
C ASP A 116 -0.57 18.97 12.38
N ALA A 117 -0.29 18.70 13.65
CA ALA A 117 0.21 17.40 14.09
C ALA A 117 -0.89 16.31 14.17
N SER A 118 -2.16 16.66 13.97
CA SER A 118 -3.31 15.78 14.22
C SER A 118 -3.30 14.50 13.36
N LEU A 119 -2.80 14.61 12.12
CA LEU A 119 -2.76 13.53 11.14
C LEU A 119 -1.43 12.75 11.14
N VAL A 120 -0.39 13.28 11.78
CA VAL A 120 0.98 12.73 11.72
C VAL A 120 1.04 11.29 12.21
N ARG A 121 0.35 10.97 13.30
CA ARG A 121 0.35 9.62 13.87
C ARG A 121 -0.21 8.57 12.90
N PHE A 122 -1.17 8.94 12.06
CA PHE A 122 -1.82 8.05 11.11
C PHE A 122 -0.95 7.86 9.85
N LEU A 123 -0.32 8.92 9.35
CA LEU A 123 0.66 8.79 8.27
C LEU A 123 1.86 7.95 8.71
N TRP A 124 2.33 8.13 9.94
CA TRP A 124 3.39 7.29 10.51
C TRP A 124 2.97 5.83 10.63
N TRP A 125 1.73 5.59 11.08
CA TRP A 125 1.14 4.26 11.17
C TRP A 125 1.10 3.56 9.82
N ASP A 126 0.50 4.18 8.80
CA ASP A 126 0.44 3.63 7.44
C ASP A 126 1.83 3.41 6.87
N MET A 127 2.72 4.38 7.05
CA MET A 127 4.10 4.26 6.61
C MET A 127 4.78 3.06 7.25
N ARG A 128 4.64 2.85 8.56
CA ARG A 128 5.28 1.73 9.28
C ARG A 128 4.71 0.39 8.83
N ASN A 129 3.39 0.31 8.65
CA ASN A 129 2.68 -0.91 8.30
C ASN A 129 2.68 -1.22 6.79
N PHE A 130 3.11 -0.29 5.94
CA PHE A 130 3.40 -0.57 4.53
C PHE A 130 4.65 -1.44 4.43
N VAL A 131 4.45 -2.72 4.10
CA VAL A 131 5.48 -3.78 4.08
C VAL A 131 5.50 -4.50 2.73
N SER A 132 6.65 -5.09 2.42
CA SER A 132 6.85 -5.90 1.21
C SER A 132 7.56 -7.20 1.58
N HIS A 133 7.08 -8.31 1.01
CA HIS A 133 7.61 -9.66 1.18
C HIS A 133 8.08 -10.21 -0.16
N GLY A 134 9.13 -11.05 -0.16
CA GLY A 134 9.64 -11.69 -1.38
C GLY A 134 10.76 -10.89 -2.07
N ASN A 135 10.88 -11.04 -3.38
CA ASN A 135 11.98 -10.44 -4.14
C ASN A 135 11.77 -8.94 -4.36
N MET A 136 12.65 -8.12 -3.79
CA MET A 136 12.61 -6.66 -3.89
C MET A 136 13.28 -6.12 -5.16
N ASN A 137 14.10 -6.92 -5.83
CA ASN A 137 14.87 -6.51 -7.01
C ASN A 137 14.16 -6.80 -8.33
N THR A 138 13.00 -7.48 -8.30
CA THR A 138 12.18 -7.71 -9.49
C THR A 138 11.54 -6.41 -9.99
N SER A 139 11.50 -6.24 -11.31
CA SER A 139 10.62 -5.29 -11.99
C SER A 139 9.42 -6.05 -12.54
N PRO A 140 8.16 -5.58 -12.38
CA PRO A 140 7.00 -6.31 -12.90
C PRO A 140 6.90 -6.33 -14.43
N LEU A 141 7.79 -5.63 -15.14
CA LEU A 141 7.85 -5.60 -16.62
C LEU A 141 8.98 -6.46 -17.22
N LEU A 142 9.77 -7.15 -16.38
CA LEU A 142 10.90 -8.00 -16.79
C LEU A 142 10.80 -9.36 -16.09
#